data_AF-I3IJD1-F1
#
_entry.id   AF-I3IJD1-F1
#
_cell.length_a   1.000
_cell.length_b   1.000
_cell.length_c   1.000
_cell.angle_alpha   90.00
_cell.angle_beta   90.00
_cell.angle_gamma   90.00
#
_symmetry.space_group_name_H-M   'P 1'
#
loop_
_entity.id
_entity.type
_entity.pdbx_description
1 polymer ?
#
loop_
_entity_poly.entity_id
_entity_poly.type
_entity_poly.pdbx_seq_one_letter_code
_entity_poly.pdbx_strand_id
1 'polypeptide(L)' 'MSMGYPKYAWVGNRISRENMEVLYKLKVEIRKPITKMVAEAVELYISTLNKREKE' A
#
# COMPACT_ATOMS: atom_id res chain seq x y z
N MET A 1 -20.86 -19.31 4.85
CA MET A 1 -19.78 -18.34 5.06
C MET A 1 -19.94 -17.24 4.02
N SER A 2 -20.20 -15.99 4.44
CA SER A 2 -20.28 -14.87 3.50
C SER A 2 -18.89 -14.58 2.94
N MET A 3 -18.63 -14.91 1.67
CA MET A 3 -17.48 -14.38 0.93
C MET A 3 -17.77 -12.91 0.57
N GLY A 4 -17.90 -12.07 1.59
CA GLY A 4 -17.94 -10.63 1.40
C GLY A 4 -16.54 -10.19 0.98
N TYR A 5 -16.35 -9.86 -0.30
CA TYR A 5 -15.11 -9.21 -0.75
C TYR A 5 -14.84 -8.00 0.16
N PRO A 6 -13.61 -7.86 0.70
CA PRO A 6 -13.30 -6.74 1.57
C PRO A 6 -13.64 -5.44 0.85
N LYS A 7 -14.36 -4.53 1.52
CA LYS A 7 -14.83 -3.24 0.97
C LYS A 7 -13.71 -2.36 0.35
N TYR A 8 -12.45 -2.76 0.50
CA TYR A 8 -11.24 -2.03 0.12
C TYR A 8 -10.44 -2.69 -1.00
N ALA A 9 -10.96 -3.75 -1.65
CA ALA A 9 -10.24 -4.44 -2.74
C ALA A 9 -9.92 -3.55 -3.97
N TRP A 10 -10.64 -2.44 -4.17
CA TRP A 10 -10.48 -1.54 -5.31
C TRP A 10 -9.33 -0.52 -5.19
N VAL A 11 -8.70 -0.40 -4.01
CA VAL A 11 -7.71 0.65 -3.72
C VAL A 11 -6.45 0.52 -4.58
N GLY A 12 -6.08 -0.71 -4.97
CA GLY A 12 -4.92 -0.96 -5.84
C GLY A 12 -5.00 -0.25 -7.20
N ASN A 13 -6.20 0.02 -7.71
CA ASN A 13 -6.41 0.68 -9.01
C ASN A 13 -6.13 2.19 -8.98
N ARG A 14 -5.79 2.75 -7.81
CA ARG A 14 -5.50 4.19 -7.65
C ARG A 14 -4.02 4.54 -7.76
N ILE A 15 -3.14 3.53 -7.88
CA ILE A 15 -1.71 3.76 -8.05
C ILE A 15 -1.45 4.07 -9.53
N SER A 16 -0.79 5.20 -9.81
CA SER A 16 -0.43 5.58 -11.17
C SER A 16 0.50 4.56 -11.82
N ARG A 17 0.50 4.51 -13.15
CA ARG A 17 1.35 3.60 -13.91
C ARG A 17 2.83 3.82 -13.60
N GLU A 18 3.25 5.07 -13.53
CA GLU A 18 4.64 5.47 -13.26
C GLU A 18 5.10 4.96 -11.89
N ASN A 19 4.25 5.13 -10.85
CA ASN A 19 4.54 4.63 -9.51
C ASN A 19 4.57 3.10 -9.46
N MET A 20 3.71 2.44 -10.23
CA MET A 20 3.71 0.98 -10.32
C MET A 20 4.98 0.46 -11.00
N GLU A 21 5.45 1.11 -12.08
CA GLU A 21 6.71 0.77 -12.75
C GLU A 21 7.90 0.87 -11.80
N VAL A 22 7.94 1.91 -10.95
CA VAL A 22 8.96 2.04 -9.90
C VAL A 22 8.86 0.90 -8.88
N LEU A 23 7.66 0.57 -8.40
CA LEU A 23 7.46 -0.53 -7.45
C LEU A 23 7.90 -1.88 -8.03
N TYR A 24 7.68 -2.12 -9.32
CA TYR A 24 8.16 -3.35 -9.98
C TYR A 24 9.68 -3.42 -10.08
N LYS A 25 10.36 -2.30 -10.40
CA LYS A 25 11.83 -2.25 -10.39
C LYS A 25 12.38 -2.56 -9.00
N LEU A 26 11.85 -1.87 -7.98
CA LEU A 26 12.24 -2.06 -6.59
C LEU A 26 11.99 -3.49 -6.12
N LYS A 27 10.83 -4.08 -6.44
CA LYS A 27 10.51 -5.48 -6.11
C LYS A 27 11.65 -6.43 -6.49
N VAL A 28 12.24 -6.25 -7.67
CA VAL A 28 13.34 -7.07 -8.18
C VAL A 28 14.64 -6.77 -7.43
N GLU A 29 14.97 -5.49 -7.27
CA GLU A 29 16.21 -5.05 -6.61
C GLU A 29 16.29 -5.48 -5.14
N ILE A 30 15.23 -5.22 -4.37
CA ILE A 30 15.21 -5.48 -2.92
C ILE A 30 14.58 -6.83 -2.55
N ARG A 31 14.21 -7.64 -3.54
CA ARG A 31 13.55 -8.96 -3.36
C ARG A 31 12.34 -8.93 -2.41
N LYS A 32 11.55 -7.85 -2.50
CA LYS A 32 10.41 -7.61 -1.61
C LYS A 32 9.10 -7.53 -2.40
N PRO A 33 8.05 -8.29 -2.05
CA PRO A 33 6.77 -8.19 -2.74
C PRO A 33 6.17 -6.79 -2.66
N ILE A 34 5.56 -6.33 -3.77
CA ILE A 34 4.88 -5.03 -3.84
C ILE A 34 3.79 -4.90 -2.78
N THR A 35 3.04 -5.97 -2.53
CA THR A 35 2.01 -6.00 -1.47
C THR A 35 2.58 -5.66 -0.09
N LYS A 36 3.79 -6.13 0.22
CA LYS A 36 4.47 -5.81 1.49
C LYS A 36 4.92 -4.35 1.55
N MET A 37 5.45 -3.82 0.43
CA MET A 37 5.84 -2.41 0.34
C MET A 37 4.63 -1.48 0.52
N VAL A 38 3.51 -1.81 -0.11
CA VAL A 38 2.26 -1.04 0.03
C VAL A 38 1.72 -1.12 1.45
N ALA A 39 1.74 -2.30 2.09
CA ALA A 39 1.31 -2.46 3.48
C ALA A 39 2.11 -1.55 4.43
N GLU A 40 3.44 -1.55 4.32
CA GLU A 40 4.32 -0.70 5.14
C GLU A 40 4.08 0.79 4.91
N ALA A 41 3.86 1.20 3.65
CA ALA A 41 3.55 2.59 3.32
C ALA A 41 2.22 3.04 3.95
N VAL A 42 1.20 2.17 3.97
CA VAL A 42 -0.09 2.44 4.61
C VAL A 42 0.07 2.55 6.14
N GLU A 43 0.81 1.63 6.76
CA GLU A 43 1.09 1.67 8.21
C GLU A 43 1.80 2.97 8.61
N LEU A 44 2.82 3.37 7.83
CA LEU A 44 3.54 4.62 8.05
C LEU A 44 2.60 5.82 7.95
N TYR A 45 1.78 5.89 6.91
CA TYR A 45 0.86 6.99 6.70
C TYR A 45 -0.19 7.11 7.82
N ILE A 46 -0.80 5.99 8.23
CA ILE A 46 -1.74 5.95 9.36
C ILE A 46 -1.05 6.40 10.66
N SER A 47 0.17 5.94 10.92
CA SER A 47 0.96 6.36 12.07
C SER A 47 1.20 7.88 12.07
N THR A 48 1.49 8.46 10.91
CA THR A 48 1.63 9.92 10.76
C THR A 48 0.31 10.66 11.03
N LEU A 49 -0.82 10.17 10.52
CA LEU A 49 -2.13 10.78 10.78
C LEU A 49 -2.46 10.77 12.28
N ASN A 50 -2.30 9.61 12.94
CA ASN A 50 -2.57 9.46 14.37
C ASN A 50 -1.65 10.32 15.26
N LYS A 51 -0.46 10.69 14.79
CA LYS A 51 0.42 11.63 15.50
C LYS A 51 -0.07 13.06 15.38
N ARG A 52 -0.51 13.47 14.19
CA ARG A 52 -1.05 14.83 13.93
C ARG A 52 -2.33 15.10 14.71
N GLU A 53 -3.16 14.10 14.94
CA GLU A 53 -4.40 14.26 15.74
C GLU A 53 -4.14 14.42 17.25
N LYS A 54 -2.91 14.17 17.71
CA LYS A 54 -2.51 14.26 19.12
C LYS A 54 -1.78 15.56 19.47
N GLU A 55 -1.49 16.40 18.48
CA GLU A 55 -0.89 17.73 18.60
C GLU A 55 -1.98 18.81 18.54
#